data_AF-A0A378Q008-F1
#
_entry.id   AF-A0A378Q008-F1
#
_cell.length_a   1.000
_cell.length_b   1.000
_cell.length_c   1.000
_cell.angle_alpha   90.00
_cell.angle_beta   90.00
_cell.angle_gamma   90.00
#
_symmetry.space_group_name_H-M   'P 1'
#
loop_
_entity.id
_entity.type
_entity.pdbx_description
1 polymer ?
#
loop_
_entity_poly.entity_id
_entity_poly.type
_entity_poly.pdbx_seq_one_letter_code
_entity_poly.pdbx_strand_id
1 'polypeptide(L)'
;MLGTFANFHPKLLKYLDFKNAYISKFDVTLPMQTPSLKTAERIREYLRNVSWGRFKNLSITNERLEYNTLYFGSVNSKVGGFKVYCKGIEVNNHVKELTAQAQKGDIKALRNLQVYTDDVINFANRSIRLEATIKKRMLTENNLPTNLWAFLVYQLQNKSIYEQLFKQKTETFMQALQDMRMPYDDDTKVYDLLLKRLSEPTKAGNISTTKARNAWNFYILLKTQGFYEVKKTSSERTFQRNVKNLCDAGFNRAMLQNLGGKSKETTIIRLLNIDLNARLPHSYTPPTTQFYDTFSHYLLNVA
;
A
#
# COMPACT_ATOMS: atom_id res chain seq x y z
N MET A 1 21.28 -9.94 7.01
CA MET A 1 21.74 -8.70 7.69
C MET A 1 22.79 -8.98 8.75
N LEU A 2 22.57 -9.87 9.73
CA LEU A 2 23.58 -10.17 10.78
C LEU A 2 24.93 -10.64 10.22
N GLY A 3 24.91 -11.54 9.24
CA GLY A 3 26.15 -11.99 8.60
C GLY A 3 26.92 -10.88 7.85
N THR A 4 26.21 -9.98 7.16
CA THR A 4 26.83 -8.81 6.55
C THR A 4 27.48 -7.92 7.62
N PHE A 5 26.79 -7.67 8.73
CA PHE A 5 27.35 -6.94 9.87
C PHE A 5 28.61 -7.62 10.43
N ALA A 6 28.59 -8.94 10.55
CA ALA A 6 29.75 -9.73 10.97
C ALA A 6 30.97 -9.55 10.06
N ASN A 7 30.76 -9.47 8.74
CA ASN A 7 31.84 -9.24 7.79
C ASN A 7 32.45 -7.83 7.91
N PHE A 8 31.63 -6.79 8.06
CA PHE A 8 32.12 -5.41 8.12
C PHE A 8 32.64 -5.02 9.51
N HIS A 9 32.10 -5.61 10.57
CA HIS A 9 32.43 -5.27 11.95
C HIS A 9 32.71 -6.50 12.84
N PRO A 10 33.66 -7.38 12.47
CA PRO A 10 33.90 -8.64 13.18
C PRO A 10 34.28 -8.43 14.65
N LYS A 11 35.04 -7.36 14.94
CA LYS A 11 35.45 -7.01 16.31
C LYS A 11 34.30 -6.57 17.21
N LEU A 12 33.19 -6.09 16.64
CA LEU A 12 32.02 -5.68 17.43
C LEU A 12 31.18 -6.88 17.89
N LEU A 13 31.27 -8.02 17.21
CA LEU A 13 30.45 -9.20 17.49
C LEU A 13 30.59 -9.68 18.94
N LYS A 14 31.81 -9.63 19.50
CA LYS A 14 32.09 -10.03 20.89
C LYS A 14 31.44 -9.14 21.96
N TYR A 15 30.94 -7.97 21.58
CA TYR A 15 30.27 -7.03 22.48
C TYR A 15 28.76 -7.02 22.32
N LEU A 16 28.21 -7.83 21.41
CA LEU A 16 26.78 -7.85 21.10
C LEU A 16 26.13 -9.10 21.68
N ASP A 17 25.03 -8.89 22.39
CA ASP A 17 24.17 -9.97 22.87
C ASP A 17 23.21 -10.41 21.77
N PHE A 18 23.71 -11.30 20.90
CA PHE A 18 22.87 -11.88 19.87
C PHE A 18 21.79 -12.78 20.46
N LYS A 19 22.03 -13.47 21.58
CA LYS A 19 21.06 -14.38 22.21
C LYS A 19 19.75 -13.66 22.55
N ASN A 20 19.85 -12.45 23.09
CA ASN A 20 18.71 -11.61 23.44
C ASN A 20 18.29 -10.61 22.35
N ALA A 21 18.77 -10.78 21.12
CA ALA A 21 18.33 -9.96 19.99
C ALA A 21 16.80 -10.07 19.81
N TYR A 22 16.16 -8.93 19.58
CA TYR A 22 14.72 -8.87 19.39
C TYR A 22 14.36 -8.12 18.11
N ILE A 23 13.19 -8.45 17.57
CA ILE A 23 12.62 -7.80 16.41
C ILE A 23 12.05 -6.45 16.84
N SER A 24 12.68 -5.36 16.40
CA SER A 24 12.12 -4.01 16.54
C SER A 24 11.05 -3.75 15.48
N LYS A 25 11.38 -4.07 14.22
CA LYS A 25 10.49 -4.02 13.06
C LYS A 25 11.04 -4.88 11.91
N PHE A 26 10.14 -5.30 11.03
CA PHE A 26 10.47 -5.79 9.69
C PHE A 26 9.37 -5.39 8.71
N ASP A 27 9.68 -5.43 7.42
CA ASP A 27 8.75 -5.13 6.34
C ASP A 27 8.39 -6.44 5.62
N VAL A 28 7.09 -6.64 5.36
CA VAL A 28 6.59 -7.72 4.50
C VAL A 28 6.06 -7.10 3.22
N THR A 29 6.55 -7.56 2.07
CA THR A 29 6.25 -6.93 0.78
C THR A 29 5.49 -7.90 -0.11
N LEU A 30 4.41 -7.41 -0.70
CA LEU A 30 3.69 -8.09 -1.76
C LEU A 30 3.83 -7.28 -3.06
N PRO A 31 4.42 -7.86 -4.12
CA PRO A 31 4.41 -7.24 -5.43
C PRO A 31 3.04 -7.47 -6.09
N MET A 32 2.51 -6.40 -6.66
CA MET A 32 1.29 -6.41 -7.45
C MET A 32 1.64 -6.06 -8.89
N GLN A 33 1.26 -6.93 -9.82
CA GLN A 33 1.61 -6.78 -11.23
C GLN A 33 0.59 -5.96 -12.00
N THR A 34 1.10 -5.11 -12.88
CA THR A 34 0.32 -4.26 -13.78
C THR A 34 0.77 -4.47 -15.24
N PRO A 35 -0.01 -4.02 -16.22
CA PRO A 35 0.39 -4.10 -17.62
C PRO A 35 1.64 -3.28 -17.97
N SER A 36 1.88 -2.16 -17.28
CA SER A 36 2.98 -1.23 -17.59
C SER A 36 3.29 -0.28 -16.44
N LEU A 37 4.45 0.39 -16.52
CA LEU A 37 4.83 1.44 -15.57
C LEU A 37 3.82 2.59 -15.54
N LYS A 38 3.33 3.02 -16.70
CA LYS A 38 2.30 4.06 -16.79
C LYS A 38 1.03 3.65 -16.04
N THR A 39 0.62 2.39 -16.15
CA THR A 39 -0.51 1.87 -15.40
C THR A 39 -0.22 1.82 -13.90
N ALA A 40 1.00 1.42 -13.52
CA ALA A 40 1.42 1.42 -12.13
C ALA A 40 1.36 2.82 -11.51
N GLU A 41 1.90 3.83 -12.21
CA GLU A 41 1.87 5.23 -11.79
C GLU A 41 0.46 5.76 -11.64
N ARG A 42 -0.46 5.41 -12.55
CA ARG A 42 -1.87 5.80 -12.48
C ARG A 42 -2.58 5.21 -11.27
N ILE A 43 -2.40 3.92 -11.02
CA ILE A 43 -2.98 3.26 -9.84
C ILE A 43 -2.43 3.90 -8.57
N ARG A 44 -1.12 4.13 -8.50
CA ARG A 44 -0.49 4.80 -7.37
C ARG A 44 -1.04 6.20 -7.16
N GLU A 45 -1.18 7.01 -8.22
CA GLU A 45 -1.73 8.36 -8.10
C GLU A 45 -3.20 8.33 -7.65
N TYR A 46 -3.99 7.37 -8.12
CA TYR A 46 -5.34 7.13 -7.60
C TYR A 46 -5.32 6.85 -6.08
N LEU A 47 -4.43 5.96 -5.63
CA LEU A 47 -4.25 5.65 -4.20
C LEU A 47 -3.75 6.85 -3.39
N ARG A 48 -3.15 7.87 -4.02
CA ARG A 48 -2.66 9.07 -3.32
C ARG A 48 -3.79 9.81 -2.62
N ASN A 49 -4.94 9.92 -3.29
CA ASN A 49 -6.10 10.64 -2.76
C ASN A 49 -6.95 9.77 -1.83
N VAL A 50 -6.59 8.51 -1.66
CA VAL A 50 -7.38 7.56 -0.89
C VAL A 50 -7.04 7.65 0.60
N SER A 51 -8.07 7.76 1.44
CA SER A 51 -7.94 7.83 2.90
C SER A 51 -9.06 7.02 3.56
N TRP A 52 -8.68 5.98 4.30
CA TRP A 52 -9.61 5.01 4.88
C TRP A 52 -9.37 4.80 6.37
N GLY A 53 -10.37 5.12 7.19
CA GLY A 53 -10.33 4.89 8.63
C GLY A 53 -9.05 5.44 9.29
N ARG A 54 -8.27 4.52 9.90
CA ARG A 54 -7.00 4.83 10.57
C ARG A 54 -5.81 4.97 9.61
N PHE A 55 -5.94 4.51 8.37
CA PHE A 55 -4.91 4.56 7.34
C PHE A 55 -5.13 5.77 6.44
N LYS A 56 -4.87 6.94 7.01
CA LYS A 56 -4.77 8.18 6.24
C LYS A 56 -3.46 8.15 5.47
N ASN A 57 -3.51 8.53 4.19
CA ASN A 57 -2.31 8.79 3.43
C ASN A 57 -1.66 10.09 3.93
N LEU A 58 -0.39 10.00 4.33
CA LEU A 58 0.37 11.12 4.89
C LEU A 58 0.67 12.24 3.88
N SER A 59 0.57 11.96 2.56
CA SER A 59 0.69 13.01 1.55
C SER A 59 -0.52 13.94 1.54
N ILE A 60 -1.69 13.47 1.99
CA ILE A 60 -2.92 14.28 2.05
C ILE A 60 -2.86 15.25 3.23
N THR A 61 -2.21 14.85 4.33
CA THR A 61 -2.05 15.70 5.53
C THR A 61 -0.77 16.54 5.47
N ASN A 62 0.00 16.49 4.39
CA ASN A 62 1.33 17.07 4.25
C ASN A 62 2.34 16.62 5.33
N GLU A 63 2.04 15.54 6.07
CA GLU A 63 2.96 14.96 7.06
C GLU A 63 4.16 14.27 6.38
N ARG A 64 3.95 13.72 5.18
CA ARG A 64 5.02 13.12 4.38
C ARG A 64 4.68 13.15 2.90
N LEU A 65 5.42 13.97 2.14
CA LEU A 65 5.26 14.11 0.69
C LEU A 65 6.44 13.47 -0.03
N GLU A 66 6.22 12.30 -0.63
CA GLU A 66 7.19 11.67 -1.52
C GLU A 66 6.61 11.53 -2.93
N TYR A 67 7.48 11.73 -3.93
CA TYR A 67 7.08 11.63 -5.34
C TYR A 67 6.58 10.23 -5.67
N ASN A 68 7.33 9.18 -5.33
CA ASN A 68 7.03 7.78 -5.65
C ASN A 68 6.30 7.04 -4.52
N THR A 69 6.59 7.29 -3.25
CA THR A 69 6.06 6.47 -2.16
C THR A 69 4.88 7.12 -1.46
N LEU A 70 3.82 6.35 -1.25
CA LEU A 70 2.67 6.71 -0.44
C LEU A 70 2.76 6.00 0.91
N TYR A 71 2.52 6.72 2.00
CA TYR A 71 2.60 6.17 3.35
C TYR A 71 1.23 6.19 4.00
N PHE A 72 0.83 5.05 4.54
CA PHE A 72 -0.47 4.86 5.18
C PHE A 72 -0.30 4.52 6.66
N GLY A 73 -0.99 5.30 7.49
CA GLY A 73 -0.93 5.20 8.95
C GLY A 73 0.11 6.14 9.57
N SER A 74 -0.05 6.41 10.87
CA SER A 74 0.79 7.35 11.60
C SER A 74 2.26 6.90 11.68
N VAL A 75 3.19 7.83 11.48
CA VAL A 75 4.64 7.62 11.66
C VAL A 75 4.96 7.04 13.05
N ASN A 76 4.24 7.50 14.07
CA ASN A 76 4.40 7.13 15.47
C ASN A 76 3.63 5.86 15.86
N SER A 77 2.95 5.19 14.92
CA SER A 77 2.24 3.95 15.17
C SER A 77 3.19 2.91 15.78
N LYS A 78 2.85 2.39 16.97
CA LYS A 78 3.62 1.34 17.65
C LYS A 78 3.48 -0.02 16.98
N VAL A 79 2.42 -0.25 16.22
CA VAL A 79 2.18 -1.48 15.47
C VAL A 79 2.73 -1.41 14.04
N GLY A 80 3.00 -0.20 13.52
CA GLY A 80 3.48 0.07 12.15
C GLY A 80 2.37 0.53 11.21
N GLY A 81 2.69 0.65 9.92
CA GLY A 81 1.80 1.08 8.85
C GLY A 81 2.12 0.31 7.56
N PHE A 82 1.73 0.84 6.41
CA PHE A 82 2.16 0.27 5.13
C PHE A 82 2.47 1.35 4.11
N LYS A 83 3.16 0.98 3.04
CA LYS A 83 3.62 1.86 1.98
C LYS A 83 3.23 1.31 0.63
N VAL A 84 2.96 2.21 -0.32
CA VAL A 84 2.71 1.85 -1.72
C VAL A 84 3.65 2.63 -2.62
N TYR A 85 4.40 1.96 -3.49
CA TYR A 85 5.32 2.62 -4.43
C TYR A 85 5.46 1.84 -5.74
N CYS A 86 5.81 2.54 -6.82
CA CYS A 86 6.16 1.90 -8.09
C CYS A 86 7.63 1.48 -8.05
N LYS A 87 7.91 0.18 -8.16
CA LYS A 87 9.29 -0.31 -8.12
C LYS A 87 10.09 0.10 -9.36
N GLY A 88 9.43 0.17 -10.51
CA GLY A 88 10.06 0.60 -11.77
C GLY A 88 10.68 1.99 -11.70
N ILE A 89 10.04 2.95 -11.02
CA ILE A 89 10.61 4.30 -10.87
C ILE A 89 11.94 4.25 -10.12
N GLU A 90 12.00 3.51 -9.02
CA GLU A 90 13.22 3.34 -8.21
C GLU A 90 14.32 2.63 -9.01
N VAL A 91 13.98 1.52 -9.66
CA VAL A 91 14.93 0.72 -10.46
C VAL A 91 15.47 1.54 -11.64
N ASN A 92 14.62 2.22 -12.40
CA ASN A 92 15.05 3.01 -13.55
C ASN A 92 15.97 4.17 -13.14
N ASN A 93 15.70 4.83 -12.00
CA ASN A 93 16.58 5.87 -11.49
C ASN A 93 17.94 5.30 -11.07
N HIS A 94 17.95 4.16 -10.37
CA HIS A 94 19.20 3.52 -9.96
C HIS A 94 20.02 3.00 -11.14
N VAL A 95 19.37 2.42 -12.15
CA VAL A 95 20.05 2.00 -13.40
C VAL A 95 20.69 3.20 -14.09
N LYS A 96 19.98 4.33 -14.22
CA LYS A 96 20.54 5.56 -14.80
C LYS A 96 21.77 6.05 -14.04
N GLU A 97 21.72 6.07 -12.71
CA GLU A 97 22.86 6.46 -11.86
C GLU A 97 24.07 5.55 -12.07
N LEU A 98 23.85 4.22 -12.04
CA LEU A 98 24.90 3.25 -12.26
C LEU A 98 25.48 3.33 -13.68
N THR A 99 24.66 3.56 -14.71
CA THR A 99 25.12 3.78 -16.09
C THR A 99 26.03 4.99 -16.17
N ALA A 100 25.65 6.11 -15.56
CA ALA A 100 26.48 7.31 -15.54
C ALA A 100 27.82 7.11 -14.79
N GLN A 101 27.83 6.32 -13.71
CA GLN A 101 29.06 5.97 -12.99
C GLN A 101 29.95 5.02 -13.79
N ALA A 102 29.36 4.02 -14.44
CA ALA A 102 30.09 3.08 -15.29
C ALA A 102 30.73 3.78 -16.49
N GLN A 103 30.04 4.75 -17.11
CA GLN A 103 30.60 5.60 -18.18
C GLN A 103 31.81 6.41 -17.73
N LYS A 104 31.94 6.70 -16.43
CA LYS A 104 33.10 7.37 -15.82
C LYS A 104 34.22 6.39 -15.42
N GLY A 105 34.08 5.10 -15.73
CA GLY A 105 35.09 4.07 -15.45
C GLY A 105 34.92 3.33 -14.11
N ASP A 106 33.79 3.47 -13.41
CA ASP A 106 33.55 2.72 -12.17
C ASP A 106 33.25 1.24 -12.46
N ILE A 107 34.24 0.38 -12.18
CA ILE A 107 34.15 -1.09 -12.36
C ILE A 107 33.06 -1.70 -11.46
N LYS A 108 32.86 -1.18 -10.25
CA LYS A 108 31.84 -1.67 -9.33
C LYS A 108 30.44 -1.34 -9.85
N ALA A 109 30.26 -0.13 -10.39
CA ALA A 109 29.00 0.24 -11.05
C ALA A 109 28.72 -0.66 -12.26
N LEU A 110 29.74 -0.94 -13.08
CA LEU A 110 29.62 -1.85 -14.22
C LEU A 110 29.19 -3.27 -13.79
N ARG A 111 29.77 -3.81 -12.71
CA ARG A 111 29.37 -5.12 -12.16
C ARG A 111 27.94 -5.09 -11.63
N ASN A 112 27.55 -4.05 -10.90
CA ASN A 112 26.20 -3.93 -10.35
C ASN A 112 25.12 -3.83 -11.44
N LEU A 113 25.43 -3.19 -12.58
CA LEU A 113 24.51 -3.11 -13.72
C LEU A 113 24.13 -4.49 -14.27
N GLN A 114 25.00 -5.49 -14.17
CA GLN A 114 24.73 -6.84 -14.69
C GLN A 114 23.54 -7.52 -14.02
N VAL A 115 23.17 -7.09 -12.81
CA VAL A 115 22.00 -7.62 -12.08
C VAL A 115 20.67 -7.10 -12.66
N TYR A 116 20.70 -5.96 -13.35
CA TYR A 116 19.53 -5.30 -13.92
C TYR A 116 19.30 -5.74 -15.37
N THR A 117 19.00 -7.03 -15.56
CA THR A 117 18.60 -7.56 -16.87
C THR A 117 17.26 -6.98 -17.33
N ASP A 118 16.97 -7.09 -18.63
CA ASP A 118 15.70 -6.62 -19.20
C ASP A 118 14.48 -7.27 -18.50
N ASP A 119 14.57 -8.55 -18.13
CA ASP A 119 13.53 -9.26 -17.37
C ASP A 119 13.28 -8.61 -16.01
N VAL A 120 14.36 -8.31 -15.26
CA VAL A 120 14.28 -7.65 -13.95
C VAL A 120 13.71 -6.24 -14.07
N ILE A 121 14.15 -5.46 -15.06
CA ILE A 121 13.66 -4.09 -15.30
C ILE A 121 12.18 -4.13 -15.70
N ASN A 122 11.78 -5.04 -16.59
CA ASN A 122 10.39 -5.20 -17.02
C ASN A 122 9.47 -5.62 -15.88
N PHE A 123 9.91 -6.56 -15.04
CA PHE A 123 9.18 -6.96 -13.84
C PHE A 123 9.03 -5.79 -12.87
N ALA A 124 10.09 -5.00 -12.65
CA ALA A 124 10.04 -3.81 -11.79
C ALA A 124 9.09 -2.74 -12.34
N ASN A 125 9.14 -2.46 -13.65
CA ASN A 125 8.26 -1.52 -14.34
C ASN A 125 6.78 -1.90 -14.20
N ARG A 126 6.48 -3.19 -14.13
CA ARG A 126 5.13 -3.70 -13.95
C ARG A 126 4.76 -3.92 -12.49
N SER A 127 5.62 -3.57 -11.53
CA SER A 127 5.39 -3.85 -10.11
C SER A 127 5.03 -2.60 -9.32
N ILE A 128 3.85 -2.63 -8.72
CA ILE A 128 3.51 -1.82 -7.54
C ILE A 128 3.84 -2.66 -6.31
N ARG A 129 4.59 -2.11 -5.36
CA ARG A 129 4.87 -2.78 -4.09
C ARG A 129 3.95 -2.27 -3.00
N LEU A 130 3.24 -3.18 -2.36
CA LEU A 130 2.56 -2.95 -1.09
C LEU A 130 3.47 -3.52 0.01
N GLU A 131 3.97 -2.64 0.88
CA GLU A 131 4.97 -2.99 1.91
C GLU A 131 4.41 -2.70 3.30
N ALA A 132 4.14 -3.76 4.07
CA ALA A 132 3.59 -3.69 5.41
C ALA A 132 4.72 -3.69 6.45
N THR A 133 4.84 -2.60 7.21
CA THR A 133 5.77 -2.53 8.34
C THR A 133 5.15 -3.15 9.58
N ILE A 134 5.74 -4.26 10.03
CA ILE A 134 5.39 -4.95 11.27
C ILE A 134 6.36 -4.49 12.36
N LYS A 135 5.83 -3.89 13.43
CA LYS A 135 6.64 -3.49 14.60
C LYS A 135 6.40 -4.44 15.77
N LYS A 136 7.34 -4.46 16.73
CA LYS A 136 7.31 -5.32 17.94
C LYS A 136 5.93 -5.43 18.59
N ARG A 137 5.20 -4.32 18.75
CA ARG A 137 3.87 -4.33 19.40
C ARG A 137 2.85 -5.20 18.67
N MET A 138 2.87 -5.22 17.33
CA MET A 138 1.97 -6.06 16.54
C MET A 138 2.28 -7.55 16.76
N LEU A 139 3.55 -7.91 16.96
CA LEU A 139 3.92 -9.28 17.31
C LEU A 139 3.34 -9.65 18.68
N THR A 140 3.52 -8.78 19.68
CA THR A 140 2.98 -9.00 21.02
C THR A 140 1.45 -9.11 21.03
N GLU A 141 0.74 -8.25 20.29
CA GLU A 141 -0.73 -8.29 20.18
C GLU A 141 -1.25 -9.57 19.48
N ASN A 142 -0.41 -10.22 18.65
CA ASN A 142 -0.72 -11.50 18.02
C ASN A 142 -0.13 -12.71 18.77
N ASN A 143 0.35 -12.52 20.01
CA ASN A 143 1.00 -13.56 20.82
C ASN A 143 2.20 -14.23 20.11
N LEU A 144 2.94 -13.47 19.30
CA LEU A 144 4.11 -13.95 18.57
C LEU A 144 5.42 -13.65 19.33
N PRO A 145 6.45 -14.51 19.19
CA PRO A 145 7.74 -14.26 19.79
C PRO A 145 8.34 -12.94 19.30
N THR A 146 8.94 -12.17 20.22
CA THR A 146 9.67 -10.93 19.87
C THR A 146 11.17 -11.11 19.84
N ASN A 147 11.71 -12.16 20.49
CA ASN A 147 13.09 -12.60 20.29
C ASN A 147 13.28 -13.04 18.83
N LEU A 148 14.37 -12.60 18.22
CA LEU A 148 14.67 -12.84 16.80
C LEU A 148 14.69 -14.33 16.47
N TRP A 149 15.41 -15.12 17.28
CA TRP A 149 15.61 -16.54 17.02
C TRP A 149 14.32 -17.32 17.25
N ALA A 150 13.61 -17.03 18.33
CA ALA A 150 12.32 -17.66 18.61
C ALA A 150 11.30 -17.38 17.50
N PHE A 151 11.27 -16.16 16.96
CA PHE A 151 10.42 -15.83 15.84
C PHE A 151 10.82 -16.56 14.55
N LEU A 152 12.13 -16.70 14.27
CA LEU A 152 12.61 -17.45 13.12
C LEU A 152 12.24 -18.94 13.21
N VAL A 153 12.39 -19.56 14.39
CA VAL A 153 11.95 -20.95 14.63
C VAL A 153 10.45 -21.08 14.43
N TYR A 154 9.66 -20.16 15.01
CA TYR A 154 8.22 -20.11 14.82
C TYR A 154 7.85 -20.01 13.33
N GLN A 155 8.56 -19.17 12.56
CA GLN A 155 8.31 -18.99 11.13
C GLN A 155 8.65 -20.22 10.30
N LEU A 156 9.69 -20.97 10.65
CA LEU A 156 10.03 -22.23 9.96
C LEU A 156 8.92 -23.27 10.14
N GLN A 157 8.28 -23.30 11.30
CA GLN A 157 7.12 -24.15 11.59
C GLN A 157 5.82 -23.59 10.98
N ASN A 158 5.69 -22.26 10.88
CA ASN A 158 4.50 -21.55 10.41
C ASN A 158 4.83 -20.69 9.19
N LYS A 159 5.04 -21.35 8.03
CA LYS A 159 5.51 -20.70 6.80
C LYS A 159 4.61 -19.55 6.30
N SER A 160 3.31 -19.57 6.64
CA SER A 160 2.33 -18.55 6.26
C SER A 160 2.32 -17.30 7.14
N ILE A 161 3.14 -17.22 8.20
CA ILE A 161 3.05 -16.13 9.18
C ILE A 161 3.23 -14.74 8.57
N TYR A 162 4.12 -14.59 7.59
CA TYR A 162 4.33 -13.31 6.92
C TYR A 162 3.10 -12.88 6.12
N GLU A 163 2.47 -13.83 5.42
CA GLU A 163 1.23 -13.60 4.68
C GLU A 163 0.08 -13.22 5.62
N GLN A 164 -0.04 -13.89 6.77
CA GLN A 164 -1.06 -13.59 7.79
C GLN A 164 -0.88 -12.17 8.35
N LEU A 165 0.34 -11.82 8.76
CA LEU A 165 0.66 -10.48 9.27
C LEU A 165 0.45 -9.39 8.22
N PHE A 166 0.80 -9.68 6.97
CA PHE A 166 0.54 -8.79 5.85
C PHE A 166 -0.96 -8.57 5.63
N LYS A 167 -1.74 -9.65 5.54
CA LYS A 167 -3.21 -9.58 5.38
C LYS A 167 -3.83 -8.79 6.52
N GLN A 168 -3.51 -9.11 7.77
CA GLN A 168 -4.00 -8.38 8.94
C GLN A 168 -3.66 -6.88 8.88
N LYS A 169 -2.45 -6.52 8.42
CA LYS A 169 -2.06 -5.11 8.30
C LYS A 169 -2.84 -4.37 7.20
N THR A 170 -3.11 -5.05 6.10
CA THR A 170 -3.60 -4.44 4.86
C THR A 170 -5.08 -4.69 4.60
N GLU A 171 -5.75 -5.51 5.40
CA GLU A 171 -7.13 -5.98 5.20
C GLU A 171 -8.10 -4.83 4.93
N THR A 172 -8.15 -3.82 5.80
CA THR A 172 -9.07 -2.68 5.64
C THR A 172 -8.82 -1.92 4.34
N PHE A 173 -7.55 -1.81 3.93
CA PHE A 173 -7.18 -1.17 2.67
C PHE A 173 -7.60 -2.05 1.47
N MET A 174 -7.37 -3.35 1.53
CA MET A 174 -7.71 -4.29 0.47
C MET A 174 -9.23 -4.44 0.27
N GLN A 175 -10.00 -4.53 1.36
CA GLN A 175 -11.48 -4.53 1.31
C GLN A 175 -12.01 -3.28 0.61
N ALA A 176 -11.47 -2.11 0.97
CA ALA A 176 -11.89 -0.85 0.39
C ALA A 176 -11.61 -0.74 -1.12
N LEU A 177 -10.59 -1.45 -1.62
CA LEU A 177 -10.27 -1.57 -3.04
C LEU A 177 -11.17 -2.57 -3.78
N GLN A 178 -11.57 -3.67 -3.14
CA GLN A 178 -12.42 -4.71 -3.77
C GLN A 178 -13.85 -4.23 -4.05
N ASP A 179 -14.38 -3.34 -3.21
CA ASP A 179 -15.72 -2.77 -3.37
C ASP A 179 -15.78 -1.64 -4.42
N MET A 180 -14.75 -1.49 -5.24
CA MET A 180 -14.72 -0.48 -6.31
C MET A 180 -15.48 -0.98 -7.54
N ARG A 181 -16.79 -0.73 -7.56
CA ARG A 181 -17.58 -0.79 -8.80
C ARG A 181 -18.08 0.61 -9.10
N MET A 182 -17.82 1.11 -10.31
CA MET A 182 -18.50 2.30 -10.78
C MET A 182 -19.82 1.84 -11.40
N PRO A 183 -20.98 2.27 -10.88
CA PRO A 183 -22.22 1.90 -11.50
C PRO A 183 -22.38 2.61 -12.85
N TYR A 184 -21.97 3.88 -12.97
CA TYR A 184 -22.22 4.70 -14.17
C TYR A 184 -21.15 5.77 -14.44
N ASP A 185 -20.98 6.08 -15.72
CA ASP A 185 -20.13 7.13 -16.30
C ASP A 185 -20.88 8.43 -16.64
N ASP A 186 -22.22 8.39 -16.54
CA ASP A 186 -23.14 9.46 -16.89
C ASP A 186 -23.80 10.04 -15.63
N ASP A 187 -23.74 11.37 -15.55
CA ASP A 187 -24.34 12.17 -14.48
C ASP A 187 -25.86 11.94 -14.36
N THR A 188 -26.56 11.74 -15.47
CA THR A 188 -28.00 11.43 -15.49
C THR A 188 -28.27 10.09 -14.81
N LYS A 189 -27.48 9.06 -15.14
CA LYS A 189 -27.60 7.73 -14.53
C LYS A 189 -27.25 7.74 -13.05
N VAL A 190 -26.30 8.59 -12.63
CA VAL A 190 -26.01 8.81 -11.20
C VAL A 190 -27.22 9.43 -10.50
N TYR A 191 -27.86 10.44 -11.10
CA TYR A 191 -29.06 11.04 -10.53
C TYR A 191 -30.20 10.04 -10.40
N ASP A 192 -30.47 9.24 -11.44
CA ASP A 192 -31.49 8.19 -11.42
C ASP A 192 -31.20 7.11 -10.37
N LEU A 193 -29.93 6.71 -10.22
CA LEU A 193 -29.51 5.78 -9.18
C LEU A 193 -29.80 6.35 -7.79
N LEU A 194 -29.47 7.62 -7.54
CA LEU A 194 -29.72 8.27 -6.26
C LEU A 194 -31.22 8.40 -5.98
N LEU A 195 -32.03 8.76 -6.98
CA LEU A 195 -33.49 8.76 -6.86
C LEU A 195 -34.01 7.38 -6.48
N LYS A 196 -33.56 6.33 -7.18
CA LYS A 196 -33.97 4.94 -6.90
C LYS A 196 -33.60 4.46 -5.50
N ARG A 197 -32.43 4.86 -4.99
CA ARG A 197 -31.86 4.32 -3.74
C ARG A 197 -32.18 5.13 -2.49
N LEU A 198 -32.44 6.43 -2.63
CA LEU A 198 -32.56 7.36 -1.49
C LEU A 198 -33.92 8.05 -1.39
N SER A 199 -34.87 7.73 -2.28
CA SER A 199 -36.24 8.22 -2.13
C SER A 199 -36.99 7.36 -1.12
N GLU A 200 -37.65 8.01 -0.17
CA GLU A 200 -38.32 7.35 0.96
C GLU A 200 -39.77 7.82 1.07
N PRO A 201 -40.73 6.94 1.43
CA PRO A 201 -42.10 7.35 1.69
C PRO A 201 -42.17 8.24 2.93
N THR A 202 -42.93 9.32 2.84
CA THR A 202 -43.20 10.23 3.95
C THR A 202 -44.33 9.68 4.82
N LYS A 203 -44.47 10.23 6.05
CA LYS A 203 -45.61 9.93 6.93
C LYS A 203 -46.98 10.22 6.30
N ALA A 204 -47.01 11.09 5.27
CA ALA A 204 -48.21 11.45 4.51
C ALA A 204 -48.43 10.56 3.27
N GLY A 205 -47.65 9.50 3.06
CA GLY A 205 -47.77 8.57 1.93
C GLY A 205 -47.08 9.01 0.63
N ASN A 206 -46.66 10.27 0.51
CA ASN A 206 -45.93 10.77 -0.66
C ASN A 206 -44.46 10.33 -0.64
N ILE A 207 -43.85 10.09 -1.80
CA ILE A 207 -42.41 9.77 -1.92
C ILE A 207 -41.58 11.07 -1.85
N SER A 208 -40.67 11.15 -0.89
CA SER A 208 -39.72 12.27 -0.77
C SER A 208 -38.45 12.00 -1.57
N THR A 209 -38.09 12.93 -2.45
CA THR A 209 -36.85 12.89 -3.27
C THR A 209 -35.76 13.83 -2.74
N THR A 210 -36.02 14.55 -1.65
CA THR A 210 -35.10 15.57 -1.10
C THR A 210 -33.73 15.01 -0.75
N LYS A 211 -33.69 13.82 -0.14
CA LYS A 211 -32.44 13.15 0.23
C LYS A 211 -31.60 12.80 -1.00
N ALA A 212 -32.24 12.30 -2.06
CA ALA A 212 -31.60 12.01 -3.34
C ALA A 212 -31.05 13.28 -4.01
N ARG A 213 -31.84 14.35 -4.07
CA ARG A 213 -31.41 15.65 -4.63
C ARG A 213 -30.23 16.25 -3.87
N ASN A 214 -30.23 16.18 -2.54
CA ASN A 214 -29.12 16.66 -1.72
C ASN A 214 -27.85 15.83 -1.94
N ALA A 215 -27.98 14.50 -2.04
CA ALA A 215 -26.84 13.63 -2.36
C ALA A 215 -26.28 13.93 -3.76
N TRP A 216 -27.16 14.20 -4.74
CA TRP A 216 -26.77 14.56 -6.10
C TRP A 216 -26.01 15.89 -6.16
N ASN A 217 -26.54 16.93 -5.51
CA ASN A 217 -25.86 18.23 -5.43
C ASN A 217 -24.48 18.09 -4.77
N PHE A 218 -24.38 17.27 -3.73
CA PHE A 218 -23.10 16.97 -3.09
C PHE A 218 -22.15 16.21 -4.01
N TYR A 219 -22.61 15.24 -4.79
CA TYR A 219 -21.81 14.54 -5.79
C TYR A 219 -21.24 15.51 -6.84
N ILE A 220 -22.07 16.40 -7.40
CA ILE A 220 -21.62 17.43 -8.34
C ILE A 220 -20.60 18.38 -7.69
N LEU A 221 -20.82 18.74 -6.42
CA LEU A 221 -19.87 19.55 -5.65
C LEU A 221 -18.50 18.85 -5.52
N LEU A 222 -18.48 17.55 -5.21
CA LEU A 222 -17.23 16.76 -5.19
C LEU A 222 -16.57 16.72 -6.57
N LYS A 223 -17.34 16.50 -7.65
CA LYS A 223 -16.84 16.45 -9.02
C LYS A 223 -16.22 17.77 -9.48
N THR A 224 -16.76 18.90 -9.02
CA THR A 224 -16.34 20.25 -9.43
C THR A 224 -15.21 20.80 -8.58
N GLN A 225 -15.28 20.66 -7.25
CA GLN A 225 -14.33 21.26 -6.31
C GLN A 225 -13.29 20.28 -5.76
N GLY A 226 -13.53 18.98 -5.86
CA GLY A 226 -12.67 17.94 -5.31
C GLY A 226 -12.98 17.60 -3.85
N PHE A 227 -12.80 16.33 -3.48
CA PHE A 227 -13.21 15.80 -2.18
C PHE A 227 -12.60 16.52 -0.98
N TYR A 228 -11.29 16.80 -1.01
CA TYR A 228 -10.60 17.37 0.13
C TYR A 228 -10.86 18.87 0.30
N GLU A 229 -11.14 19.60 -0.77
CA GLU A 229 -11.53 21.01 -0.67
C GLU A 229 -12.94 21.14 -0.10
N VAL A 230 -13.89 20.34 -0.60
CA VAL A 230 -15.24 20.29 -0.04
C VAL A 230 -15.23 19.88 1.44
N LYS A 231 -14.33 18.97 1.83
CA LYS A 231 -14.16 18.57 3.24
C LYS A 231 -13.67 19.72 4.13
N LYS A 232 -12.79 20.57 3.62
CA LYS A 232 -12.24 21.73 4.38
C LYS A 232 -13.30 22.82 4.56
N THR A 233 -14.16 23.04 3.56
CA THR A 233 -15.14 24.13 3.55
C THR A 233 -16.50 23.75 4.15
N SER A 234 -16.78 22.45 4.29
CA SER A 234 -18.02 21.95 4.89
C SER A 234 -17.87 21.68 6.38
N SER A 235 -18.97 21.79 7.15
CA SER A 235 -18.98 21.27 8.53
C SER A 235 -18.79 19.74 8.53
N GLU A 236 -17.99 19.23 9.48
CA GLU A 236 -17.62 17.81 9.54
C GLU A 236 -18.84 16.88 9.56
N ARG A 237 -19.85 17.21 10.40
CA ARG A 237 -21.09 16.42 10.51
C ARG A 237 -21.84 16.36 9.17
N THR A 238 -21.95 17.47 8.47
CA THR A 238 -22.66 17.55 7.18
C THR A 238 -21.90 16.79 6.10
N PHE A 239 -20.58 16.97 6.04
CA PHE A 239 -19.72 16.28 5.09
C PHE A 239 -19.83 14.75 5.26
N GLN A 240 -19.65 14.23 6.48
CA GLN A 240 -19.70 12.79 6.73
C GLN A 240 -21.08 12.21 6.44
N ARG A 241 -22.16 12.93 6.79
CA ARG A 241 -23.54 12.52 6.46
C ARG A 241 -23.75 12.41 4.96
N ASN A 242 -23.31 13.39 4.18
CA ASN A 242 -23.50 13.38 2.73
C ASN A 242 -22.63 12.30 2.06
N VAL A 243 -21.39 12.09 2.52
CA VAL A 243 -20.55 10.97 2.08
C VAL A 243 -21.23 9.64 2.40
N LYS A 244 -21.82 9.48 3.60
CA LYS A 244 -22.56 8.27 3.97
C LYS A 244 -23.76 8.04 3.06
N ASN A 245 -24.55 9.08 2.75
CA ASN A 245 -25.69 8.95 1.83
C ASN A 245 -25.26 8.44 0.44
N LEU A 246 -24.15 8.93 -0.10
CA LEU A 246 -23.58 8.41 -1.35
C LEU A 246 -23.11 6.96 -1.19
N CYS A 247 -22.43 6.62 -0.09
CA CYS A 247 -22.00 5.24 0.16
C CYS A 247 -23.18 4.26 0.28
N ASP A 248 -24.24 4.64 1.01
CA ASP A 248 -25.47 3.86 1.17
C ASP A 248 -26.19 3.65 -0.18
N ALA A 249 -26.06 4.60 -1.12
CA ALA A 249 -26.57 4.47 -2.48
C ALA A 249 -25.71 3.58 -3.41
N GLY A 250 -24.55 3.10 -2.93
CA GLY A 250 -23.66 2.19 -3.64
C GLY A 250 -22.38 2.82 -4.19
N PHE A 251 -22.04 4.06 -3.82
CA PHE A 251 -20.76 4.68 -4.23
C PHE A 251 -19.61 4.22 -3.34
N ASN A 252 -18.48 3.84 -3.94
CA ASN A 252 -17.26 3.59 -3.18
C ASN A 252 -16.60 4.91 -2.74
N ARG A 253 -16.21 5.02 -1.47
CA ARG A 253 -15.61 6.27 -0.96
C ARG A 253 -14.21 6.59 -1.52
N ALA A 254 -13.38 5.64 -1.94
CA ALA A 254 -12.11 5.92 -2.64
C ALA A 254 -12.38 6.56 -4.01
N MET A 255 -13.46 6.13 -4.68
CA MET A 255 -13.92 6.82 -5.88
C MET A 255 -14.33 8.25 -5.53
N LEU A 256 -15.17 8.45 -4.50
CA LEU A 256 -15.58 9.80 -4.09
C LEU A 256 -14.36 10.69 -3.79
N GLN A 257 -13.31 10.13 -3.20
CA GLN A 257 -12.06 10.84 -2.90
C GLN A 257 -11.23 11.23 -4.13
N ASN A 258 -11.41 10.51 -5.23
CA ASN A 258 -10.81 10.80 -6.52
C ASN A 258 -11.78 11.53 -7.47
N LEU A 259 -13.00 11.88 -7.01
CA LEU A 259 -13.89 12.77 -7.75
C LEU A 259 -13.35 14.19 -7.66
N GLY A 260 -13.26 14.84 -8.83
CA GLY A 260 -12.72 16.19 -8.97
C GLY A 260 -11.20 16.21 -9.05
N GLY A 261 -10.70 16.70 -10.18
CA GLY A 261 -9.28 16.78 -10.53
C GLY A 261 -9.10 16.90 -12.04
N LYS A 262 -7.94 17.36 -12.51
CA LYS A 262 -7.60 17.42 -13.96
C LYS A 262 -7.56 16.04 -14.64
N SER A 263 -7.73 14.95 -13.88
CA SER A 263 -7.78 13.59 -14.41
C SER A 263 -9.13 13.29 -15.06
N LYS A 264 -9.20 13.50 -16.38
CA LYS A 264 -10.28 13.02 -17.27
C LYS A 264 -10.44 11.48 -17.32
N GLU A 265 -9.85 10.73 -16.39
CA GLU A 265 -9.84 9.26 -16.45
C GLU A 265 -10.69 8.67 -15.33
N THR A 266 -12.00 8.72 -15.55
CA THR A 266 -13.03 7.86 -14.91
C THR A 266 -12.78 6.35 -15.15
N THR A 267 -11.72 5.97 -15.87
CA THR A 267 -11.39 4.60 -16.29
C THR A 267 -10.48 3.83 -15.32
N ILE A 268 -10.14 4.38 -14.14
CA ILE A 268 -9.33 3.64 -13.14
C ILE A 268 -10.16 2.58 -12.38
N ILE A 269 -11.48 2.61 -12.49
CA ILE A 269 -12.35 1.71 -11.72
C ILE A 269 -12.45 0.30 -12.34
N ARG A 270 -11.95 0.11 -13.58
CA ARG A 270 -11.73 -1.24 -14.17
C ARG A 270 -10.30 -1.78 -13.98
N LEU A 271 -9.41 -1.03 -13.31
CA LEU A 271 -7.97 -1.33 -13.28
C LEU A 271 -7.53 -2.30 -12.17
N LEU A 272 -8.44 -2.84 -11.37
CA LEU A 272 -8.09 -3.83 -10.34
C LEU A 272 -8.45 -5.27 -10.72
N ASN A 273 -8.01 -5.74 -11.89
CA ASN A 273 -7.55 -7.14 -11.98
C ASN A 273 -6.13 -7.19 -11.40
N ILE A 274 -6.01 -6.89 -10.11
CA ILE A 274 -4.75 -7.00 -9.39
C ILE A 274 -4.48 -8.48 -9.19
N ASP A 275 -3.46 -8.99 -9.84
CA ASP A 275 -2.89 -10.28 -9.47
C ASP A 275 -1.97 -10.07 -8.25
N LEU A 276 -2.50 -10.41 -7.08
CA LEU A 276 -1.76 -10.48 -5.82
C LEU A 276 -0.85 -11.72 -5.74
N ASN A 277 -1.03 -12.69 -6.64
CA ASN A 277 -0.26 -13.93 -6.75
C ASN A 277 0.76 -13.85 -7.89
N ALA A 278 1.24 -12.64 -8.17
CA ALA A 278 2.21 -12.37 -9.21
C ALA A 278 3.39 -13.35 -9.14
N ARG A 279 3.58 -14.12 -10.23
CA ARG A 279 4.75 -14.98 -10.37
C ARG A 279 6.01 -14.14 -10.38
N LEU A 280 7.03 -14.59 -9.65
CA LEU A 280 8.36 -14.00 -9.69
C LEU A 280 8.98 -14.19 -11.08
N PRO A 281 9.97 -13.37 -11.48
CA PRO A 281 10.70 -13.58 -12.73
C PRO A 281 11.20 -15.01 -12.85
N HIS A 282 11.20 -15.58 -14.06
CA HIS A 282 11.66 -16.97 -14.27
C HIS A 282 13.12 -17.18 -13.85
N SER A 283 13.92 -16.11 -13.95
CA SER A 283 15.32 -16.05 -13.54
C SER A 283 15.52 -15.96 -12.01
N TYR A 284 14.45 -15.79 -11.23
CA TYR A 284 14.56 -15.60 -9.78
C TYR A 284 14.90 -16.91 -9.08
N THR A 285 16.01 -16.88 -8.35
CA THR A 285 16.40 -17.90 -7.39
C THR A 285 16.42 -17.29 -5.98
N PRO A 286 15.76 -17.90 -4.99
CA PRO A 286 15.85 -17.45 -3.61
C PRO A 286 17.31 -17.43 -3.15
N PRO A 287 17.80 -16.31 -2.59
CA PRO A 287 19.19 -16.24 -2.15
C PRO A 287 19.41 -17.18 -0.95
N THR A 288 20.46 -17.99 -1.01
CA THR A 288 20.94 -18.78 0.12
C THR A 288 21.90 -17.94 0.95
N THR A 289 21.74 -17.98 2.27
CA THR A 289 22.64 -17.25 3.17
C THR A 289 23.94 -18.04 3.36
N GLN A 290 25.07 -17.42 3.05
CA GLN A 290 26.40 -17.97 3.37
C GLN A 290 26.72 -17.95 4.88
N PHE A 291 25.86 -17.36 5.70
CA PHE A 291 26.07 -17.15 7.13
C PHE A 291 25.25 -18.09 8.02
N TYR A 292 24.69 -19.15 7.44
CA TYR A 292 23.84 -20.08 8.19
C TYR A 292 24.60 -20.68 9.38
N ASP A 293 25.77 -21.28 9.11
CA ASP A 293 26.57 -21.98 10.13
C ASP A 293 27.06 -21.04 11.23
N THR A 294 27.28 -19.75 10.92
CA THR A 294 27.72 -18.75 11.90
C THR A 294 26.68 -18.48 12.99
N PHE A 295 25.40 -18.65 12.68
CA PHE A 295 24.29 -18.30 13.59
C PHE A 295 23.35 -19.47 13.91
N SER A 296 23.60 -20.66 13.36
CA SER A 296 22.72 -21.82 13.50
C SER A 296 22.54 -22.25 14.96
N HIS A 297 23.56 -22.09 15.81
CA HIS A 297 23.48 -22.41 17.23
C HIS A 297 22.44 -21.58 17.99
N TYR A 298 22.09 -20.38 17.52
CA TYR A 298 21.01 -19.59 18.12
C TYR A 298 19.61 -20.14 17.78
N LEU A 299 19.47 -20.87 16.68
CA LEU A 299 18.19 -21.50 16.29
C LEU A 299 17.92 -22.78 17.10
N LEU A 300 18.98 -23.50 17.50
CA LEU A 300 18.88 -24.76 18.23
C LEU A 300 18.60 -24.58 19.74
N ASN A 301 18.92 -23.40 20.29
CA ASN A 301 18.84 -23.11 21.72
C ASN A 301 17.57 -22.34 22.14
N VAL A 302 16.55 -22.33 21.27
CA VAL A 302 15.24 -21.73 21.59
C VAL A 302 14.42 -22.78 22.36
N ALA A 303 14.63 -22.85 23.67
CA ALA A 303 13.75 -23.56 24.61
C ALA A 303 12.57 -22.67 25.02
#